data_AF-A0A0S9KED4-F1
#
_entry.id   AF-A0A0S9KED4-F1
#
_cell.length_a   1.000
_cell.length_b   1.000
_cell.length_c   1.000
_cell.angle_alpha   90.00
_cell.angle_beta   90.00
_cell.angle_gamma   90.00
#
_symmetry.space_group_name_H-M   'P 1'
#
loop_
_entity.id
_entity.type
_entity.pdbx_description
1 polymer ?
#
loop_
_entity_poly.entity_id
_entity_poly.type
_entity_poly.pdbx_seq_one_letter_code
_entity_poly.pdbx_strand_id
1 'polypeptide(L)'
;MSRRALAERVGRTTNAIVKAEENERAGAISLKNWMTNLEALGVTVHMRAEMPPAKRLTEEARLSLELHRHIAGKLLTDDGAILGGAGRALTAAKAHSNGSQSREWINEWERLCGGPLPELVAMMISESELAIDMRQVSPFAFALTKAERSALLHRILSGPR
;
A
#
# COMPACT_ATOMS: atom_id res chain seq x y z
N MET A 1 29.73 -26.84 -10.79
CA MET A 1 29.08 -27.82 -11.69
C MET A 1 29.12 -27.27 -13.11
N SER A 2 29.33 -28.11 -14.14
CA SER A 2 29.35 -27.62 -15.54
C SER A 2 27.92 -27.42 -16.08
N ARG A 3 27.74 -26.52 -17.06
CA ARG A 3 26.42 -26.28 -17.71
C ARG A 3 25.82 -27.55 -18.30
N ARG A 4 26.66 -28.45 -18.82
CA ARG A 4 26.25 -29.76 -19.34
C ARG A 4 25.73 -30.68 -18.22
N ALA A 5 26.43 -30.74 -17.09
CA ALA A 5 26.00 -31.53 -15.94
C ALA A 5 24.70 -30.98 -15.31
N LEU A 6 24.51 -29.65 -15.33
CA LEU A 6 23.24 -29.03 -14.93
C LEU A 6 22.10 -29.42 -15.86
N ALA A 7 22.30 -29.27 -17.17
CA ALA A 7 21.32 -29.58 -18.19
C ALA A 7 20.81 -31.04 -18.09
N GLU A 8 21.74 -31.99 -17.92
CA GLU A 8 21.42 -33.41 -17.73
C GLU A 8 20.56 -33.64 -16.47
N ARG A 9 20.91 -32.99 -15.37
CA ARG A 9 20.24 -33.16 -14.07
C ARG A 9 18.86 -32.53 -13.98
N VAL A 10 18.59 -31.46 -14.75
CA VAL A 10 17.26 -30.84 -14.84
C VAL A 10 16.43 -31.32 -16.04
N GLY A 11 16.94 -32.28 -16.82
CA GLY A 11 16.26 -32.80 -18.02
C GLY A 11 16.08 -31.76 -19.13
N ARG A 12 17.04 -30.83 -19.28
CA ARG A 12 17.01 -29.76 -20.30
C ARG A 12 18.23 -29.80 -21.20
N THR A 13 18.18 -29.04 -22.28
CA THR A 13 19.35 -28.85 -23.16
C THR A 13 20.29 -27.80 -22.58
N THR A 14 21.59 -27.90 -22.87
CA THR A 14 22.59 -26.90 -22.48
C THR A 14 22.22 -25.50 -23.00
N ASN A 15 21.59 -25.42 -24.18
CA ASN A 15 21.15 -24.16 -24.78
C ASN A 15 20.01 -23.50 -23.99
N ALA A 16 19.09 -24.30 -23.43
CA ALA A 16 18.03 -23.79 -22.55
C ALA A 16 18.59 -23.24 -21.22
N ILE A 17 19.69 -23.79 -20.72
CA ILE A 17 20.40 -23.25 -19.54
C ILE A 17 21.06 -21.91 -19.87
N VAL A 18 21.76 -21.81 -21.00
CA VAL A 18 22.41 -20.54 -21.43
C VAL A 18 21.37 -19.43 -21.59
N LYS A 19 20.25 -19.71 -22.26
CA LYS A 19 19.17 -18.73 -22.45
C LYS A 19 18.54 -18.29 -21.11
N ALA A 20 18.45 -19.19 -20.14
CA ALA A 20 17.99 -18.85 -18.79
C ALA A 20 18.99 -17.92 -18.07
N GLU A 21 20.30 -18.21 -18.13
CA GLU A 21 21.35 -17.35 -17.57
C GLU A 21 21.35 -15.94 -18.22
N GLU A 22 21.15 -15.85 -19.53
CA GLU A 22 21.05 -14.57 -20.25
C GLU A 22 19.82 -13.75 -19.81
N ASN A 23 18.67 -14.40 -19.65
CA ASN A 23 17.45 -13.76 -19.16
C ASN A 23 17.61 -13.28 -17.71
N GLU A 24 18.26 -14.07 -16.85
CA GLU A 24 18.58 -13.67 -15.48
C GLU A 24 19.48 -12.42 -15.46
N ARG A 25 20.49 -12.39 -16.33
CA ARG A 25 21.41 -11.24 -16.48
C ARG A 25 20.70 -9.99 -17.00
N ALA A 26 19.62 -10.16 -17.77
CA ALA A 26 18.76 -9.09 -18.25
C ALA A 26 17.65 -8.68 -17.26
N GLY A 27 17.62 -9.25 -16.06
CA GLY A 27 16.62 -8.94 -15.02
C GLY A 27 15.25 -9.60 -15.22
N ALA A 28 15.10 -10.49 -16.21
CA ALA A 28 13.89 -11.25 -16.48
C ALA A 28 13.96 -12.65 -15.83
N ILE A 29 14.13 -12.68 -14.51
CA ILE A 29 14.28 -13.93 -13.74
C ILE A 29 12.96 -14.69 -13.71
N SER A 30 12.96 -15.94 -14.19
CA SER A 30 11.85 -16.87 -14.00
C SER A 30 12.05 -17.64 -12.70
N LEU A 31 11.24 -17.35 -11.67
CA LEU A 31 11.28 -18.02 -10.37
C LEU A 31 11.24 -19.55 -10.49
N LYS A 32 10.42 -20.07 -11.41
CA LYS A 32 10.31 -21.51 -11.69
C LYS A 32 11.64 -22.11 -12.17
N ASN A 33 12.32 -21.45 -13.11
CA ASN A 33 13.60 -21.93 -13.61
C ASN A 33 14.70 -21.85 -12.55
N TRP A 34 14.67 -20.79 -11.75
CA TRP A 34 15.57 -20.60 -10.62
C TRP A 34 15.44 -21.73 -9.60
N MET A 35 14.22 -22.04 -9.17
CA MET A 35 13.95 -23.12 -8.20
C MET A 35 14.42 -24.49 -8.70
N THR A 36 14.10 -24.86 -9.96
CA THR A 36 14.52 -26.15 -10.54
C THR A 36 16.05 -26.29 -10.60
N ASN A 37 16.77 -25.22 -10.92
CA ASN A 37 18.23 -25.25 -10.97
C ASN A 37 18.86 -25.38 -9.58
N LEU A 38 18.29 -24.71 -8.57
CA LEU A 38 18.75 -24.75 -7.18
C LEU A 38 18.54 -26.13 -6.54
N GLU A 39 17.38 -26.75 -6.80
CA GLU A 39 17.09 -28.14 -6.42
C GLU A 39 18.12 -29.11 -7.02
N ALA A 40 18.43 -28.98 -8.32
CA ALA A 40 19.42 -29.82 -8.99
C ALA A 40 20.85 -29.61 -8.46
N LEU A 41 21.16 -28.43 -7.92
CA LEU A 41 22.44 -28.17 -7.27
C LEU A 41 22.51 -28.75 -5.84
N GLY A 42 21.42 -29.30 -5.31
CA GLY A 42 21.35 -29.77 -3.92
C GLY A 42 21.43 -28.62 -2.92
N VAL A 43 21.10 -27.40 -3.34
CA VAL A 43 21.16 -26.20 -2.50
C VAL A 43 19.78 -25.97 -1.89
N THR A 44 19.75 -25.74 -0.59
CA THR A 44 18.53 -25.29 0.10
C THR A 44 18.48 -23.77 0.06
N VAL A 45 17.42 -23.20 -0.52
CA VAL A 45 17.19 -21.76 -0.51
C VAL A 45 16.31 -21.38 0.66
N HIS A 46 16.85 -20.56 1.55
CA HIS A 46 16.08 -19.90 2.60
C HIS A 46 15.75 -18.49 2.15
N MET A 47 14.49 -18.26 1.76
CA MET A 47 13.99 -16.91 1.54
C MET A 47 13.52 -16.35 2.89
N ARG A 48 14.22 -15.34 3.39
CA ARG A 48 13.73 -14.53 4.51
C ARG A 48 13.13 -13.26 3.93
N ALA A 49 11.82 -13.10 4.06
CA ALA A 49 11.22 -11.79 3.92
C ALA A 49 11.63 -10.96 5.15
N GLU A 50 12.58 -10.04 4.96
CA GLU A 50 12.78 -8.99 5.95
C GLU A 50 11.62 -8.01 5.80
N MET A 51 10.65 -8.09 6.70
CA MET A 51 9.78 -6.95 6.94
C MET A 51 10.69 -5.88 7.56
N PRO A 52 10.99 -4.76 6.89
CA PRO A 52 11.71 -3.68 7.54
C PRO A 52 10.97 -3.33 8.83
N PRO A 53 11.69 -3.01 9.92
CA PRO A 53 11.03 -2.59 11.15
C PRO A 53 10.04 -1.49 10.80
N ALA A 54 8.79 -1.64 11.23
CA ALA A 54 7.73 -0.69 10.93
C ALA A 54 8.27 0.72 11.18
N LYS A 55 8.38 1.50 10.10
CA LYS A 55 8.92 2.86 10.15
C LYS A 55 8.08 3.60 11.19
N ARG A 56 8.72 4.09 12.25
CA ARG A 56 8.00 4.86 13.28
C ARG A 56 7.32 6.03 12.59
N LEU A 57 6.00 6.10 12.70
CA LEU A 57 5.22 7.23 12.18
C LEU A 57 5.79 8.54 12.73
N THR A 58 5.81 9.58 11.89
CA THR A 58 6.05 10.95 12.35
C THR A 58 4.91 11.37 13.28
N GLU A 59 5.12 12.40 14.12
CA GLU A 59 4.02 12.93 14.95
C GLU A 59 2.83 13.39 14.10
N GLU A 60 3.10 14.01 12.95
CA GLU A 60 2.06 14.41 11.99
C GLU A 60 1.28 13.20 11.43
N ALA A 61 1.99 12.13 11.03
CA ALA A 61 1.35 10.93 10.49
C ALA A 61 0.51 10.21 11.56
N ARG A 62 0.97 10.19 12.83
CA ARG A 62 0.18 9.69 13.97
C ARG A 62 -1.08 10.51 14.18
N LEU A 63 -0.96 11.84 14.17
CA LEU A 63 -2.11 12.74 14.36
C LEU A 63 -3.15 12.54 13.25
N SER A 64 -2.69 12.49 12.01
CA SER A 64 -3.54 12.24 10.83
C SER A 64 -4.25 10.89 10.92
N LEU A 65 -3.54 9.85 11.37
CA LEU A 65 -4.10 8.51 11.58
C LEU A 65 -5.20 8.51 12.66
N GLU A 66 -4.98 9.16 13.80
CA GLU A 66 -5.98 9.24 14.88
C GLU A 66 -7.24 10.01 14.45
N LEU A 67 -7.09 11.09 13.68
CA LEU A 67 -8.22 11.79 13.08
C LEU A 67 -9.01 10.85 12.15
N HIS A 68 -8.33 10.06 11.31
CA HIS A 68 -8.97 9.13 10.39
C HIS A 68 -9.62 7.93 11.11
N ARG A 69 -9.04 7.43 12.20
CA ARG A 69 -9.68 6.41 13.06
C ARG A 69 -11.01 6.90 13.60
N HIS A 70 -11.08 8.16 14.03
CA HIS A 70 -12.34 8.73 14.50
C HIS A 70 -13.38 8.87 13.37
N ILE A 71 -12.97 9.35 12.19
CA ILE A 71 -13.85 9.45 11.02
C ILE A 71 -14.34 8.05 10.58
N ALA A 72 -13.47 7.04 10.58
CA ALA A 72 -13.84 5.66 10.29
C ALA A 72 -14.91 5.14 11.27
N GLY A 73 -14.80 5.50 12.56
CA GLY A 73 -15.85 5.22 13.55
C GLY A 73 -17.20 5.85 13.17
N LYS A 74 -17.21 7.10 12.68
CA LYS A 74 -18.43 7.77 12.21
C LYS A 74 -18.99 7.11 10.96
N LEU A 75 -18.14 6.72 10.02
CA LEU A 75 -18.53 5.99 8.80
C LEU A 75 -19.23 4.66 9.10
N LEU A 76 -18.82 3.96 10.17
CA LEU A 76 -19.47 2.71 10.58
C LEU A 76 -20.87 2.93 11.19
N THR A 77 -21.22 4.16 11.56
CA THR A 77 -22.53 4.51 12.14
C THR A 77 -23.48 5.21 11.17
N ASP A 78 -22.96 6.05 10.27
CA ASP A 78 -23.72 6.79 9.26
C ASP A 78 -22.81 7.00 8.03
N ASP A 79 -22.86 6.05 7.10
CA ASP A 79 -22.02 6.03 5.91
C ASP A 79 -22.52 6.99 4.82
N GLY A 80 -23.84 7.05 4.60
CA GLY A 80 -24.45 7.77 3.47
C GLY A 80 -24.15 9.26 3.44
N ALA A 81 -24.28 9.95 4.58
CA ALA A 81 -24.00 11.39 4.64
C ALA A 81 -22.52 11.71 4.41
N ILE A 82 -21.62 10.88 4.95
CA ILE A 82 -20.17 11.06 4.86
C ILE A 82 -19.68 10.70 3.45
N LEU A 83 -20.14 9.60 2.86
CA LEU A 83 -19.77 9.24 1.49
C LEU A 83 -20.28 10.26 0.48
N GLY A 84 -21.51 10.77 0.65
CA GLY A 84 -22.05 11.83 -0.20
C GLY A 84 -21.26 13.15 -0.11
N GLY A 85 -20.77 13.51 1.08
CA GLY A 85 -19.89 14.66 1.26
C GLY A 85 -18.50 14.45 0.64
N ALA A 86 -17.95 13.24 0.76
CA ALA A 86 -16.65 12.89 0.19
C ALA A 86 -16.65 13.01 -1.33
N GLY A 87 -17.71 12.56 -2.01
CA GLY A 87 -17.85 12.73 -3.46
C GLY A 87 -17.81 14.20 -3.91
N ARG A 88 -18.45 15.11 -3.16
CA ARG A 88 -18.39 16.56 -3.44
C ARG A 88 -16.98 17.11 -3.23
N ALA A 89 -16.31 16.70 -2.16
CA ALA A 89 -14.93 17.10 -1.87
C ALA A 89 -13.96 16.62 -2.97
N LEU A 90 -14.11 15.38 -3.44
CA LEU A 90 -13.30 14.81 -4.53
C LEU A 90 -13.52 15.55 -5.86
N THR A 91 -14.77 15.87 -6.19
CA THR A 91 -15.11 16.66 -7.38
C THR A 91 -14.41 18.03 -7.35
N ALA A 92 -14.46 18.71 -6.20
CA ALA A 92 -13.78 19.99 -6.01
C ALA A 92 -12.25 19.85 -6.09
N ALA A 93 -11.68 18.80 -5.48
CA ALA A 93 -10.25 18.53 -5.49
C ALA A 93 -9.72 18.26 -6.91
N LYS A 94 -10.47 17.50 -7.72
CA LYS A 94 -10.13 17.28 -9.14
C LYS A 94 -9.99 18.57 -9.92
N ALA A 95 -10.94 19.48 -9.76
CA ALA A 95 -10.96 20.76 -10.47
C ALA A 95 -9.73 21.64 -10.19
N HIS A 96 -9.10 21.48 -9.03
CA HIS A 96 -7.96 22.29 -8.58
C HIS A 96 -6.61 21.53 -8.61
N SER A 97 -6.62 20.28 -9.08
CA SER A 97 -5.42 19.43 -9.09
C SER A 97 -4.49 19.72 -10.28
N ASN A 98 -3.32 20.30 -9.98
CA ASN A 98 -2.26 20.61 -10.94
C ASN A 98 -1.09 19.61 -10.79
N GLY A 99 -1.32 18.33 -11.12
CA GLY A 99 -0.28 17.29 -11.08
C GLY A 99 -0.84 15.88 -11.32
N SER A 100 -0.05 14.98 -11.93
CA SER A 100 -0.46 13.59 -12.21
C SER A 100 -0.64 12.78 -10.93
N GLN A 101 0.30 12.88 -9.98
CA GLN A 101 0.28 12.13 -8.73
C GLN A 101 -0.93 12.48 -7.84
N SER A 102 -1.24 13.77 -7.69
CA SER A 102 -2.43 14.20 -6.95
C SER A 102 -3.72 13.67 -7.57
N ARG A 103 -3.79 13.60 -8.91
CA ARG A 103 -4.95 13.01 -9.61
C ARG A 103 -5.07 11.51 -9.39
N GLU A 104 -3.95 10.78 -9.35
CA GLU A 104 -3.94 9.35 -9.04
C GLU A 104 -4.51 9.08 -7.64
N TRP A 105 -4.08 9.84 -6.63
CA TRP A 105 -4.62 9.70 -5.27
C TRP A 105 -6.10 10.09 -5.17
N ILE A 106 -6.52 11.14 -5.87
CA ILE A 106 -7.94 11.53 -5.92
C ILE A 106 -8.78 10.42 -6.57
N ASN A 107 -8.32 9.82 -7.67
CA ASN A 107 -9.01 8.72 -8.33
C ASN A 107 -9.06 7.47 -7.43
N GLU A 108 -7.99 7.18 -6.68
CA GLU A 108 -8.00 6.06 -5.74
C GLU A 108 -8.99 6.29 -4.59
N TRP A 109 -9.09 7.52 -4.09
CA TRP A 109 -10.13 7.87 -3.10
C TRP A 109 -11.54 7.70 -3.65
N GLU A 110 -11.80 8.09 -4.90
CA GLU A 110 -13.09 7.84 -5.53
C GLU A 110 -13.41 6.36 -5.66
N ARG A 111 -12.44 5.55 -6.09
CA ARG A 111 -12.58 4.10 -6.18
C ARG A 111 -12.95 3.50 -4.83
N LEU A 112 -12.26 3.92 -3.76
CA LEU A 112 -12.53 3.45 -2.40
C LEU A 112 -13.89 3.91 -1.88
N CYS A 113 -14.27 5.16 -2.14
CA CYS A 113 -15.58 5.71 -1.72
C CYS A 113 -16.77 5.07 -2.47
N GLY A 114 -16.56 4.60 -3.70
CA GLY A 114 -17.55 3.85 -4.48
C GLY A 114 -17.51 2.33 -4.28
N GLY A 115 -16.56 1.84 -3.47
CA GLY A 115 -16.31 0.42 -3.24
C GLY A 115 -16.86 -0.10 -1.91
N PRO A 116 -16.43 -1.31 -1.50
CA PRO A 116 -16.82 -1.88 -0.21
C PRO A 116 -16.30 -1.06 0.97
N LEU A 117 -17.18 -0.72 1.92
CA LEU A 117 -16.84 0.04 3.13
C LEU A 117 -15.62 -0.53 3.90
N PRO A 118 -15.44 -1.86 4.04
CA PRO A 118 -14.26 -2.40 4.71
C PRO A 118 -12.93 -2.02 4.04
N GLU A 119 -12.88 -1.94 2.72
CA GLU A 119 -11.66 -1.53 1.99
C GLU A 119 -11.33 -0.06 2.24
N LEU A 120 -12.36 0.79 2.21
CA LEU A 120 -12.22 2.21 2.53
C LEU A 120 -11.69 2.40 3.95
N VAL A 121 -12.31 1.75 4.93
CA VAL A 121 -11.90 1.82 6.34
C VAL A 121 -10.47 1.31 6.51
N ALA A 122 -10.11 0.19 5.87
CA ALA A 122 -8.76 -0.36 5.92
C ALA A 122 -7.71 0.64 5.39
N MET A 123 -7.99 1.33 4.27
CA MET A 123 -7.11 2.37 3.76
C MET A 123 -6.97 3.54 4.74
N MET A 124 -8.09 4.02 5.30
CA MET A 124 -8.11 5.17 6.21
C MET A 124 -7.23 4.96 7.46
N ILE A 125 -7.21 3.74 8.00
CA ILE A 125 -6.50 3.40 9.24
C ILE A 125 -5.17 2.68 9.03
N SER A 126 -4.73 2.49 7.79
CA SER A 126 -3.47 1.83 7.47
C SER A 126 -2.26 2.70 7.84
N GLU A 127 -1.17 2.07 8.27
CA GLU A 127 0.11 2.72 8.57
C GLU A 127 1.10 2.62 7.39
N SER A 128 0.68 2.09 6.23
CA SER A 128 1.51 2.02 5.02
C SER A 128 1.90 3.39 4.50
N GLU A 129 3.05 3.50 3.80
CA GLU A 129 3.49 4.76 3.19
C GLU A 129 2.43 5.33 2.24
N LEU A 130 1.81 4.46 1.42
CA LEU A 130 0.68 4.84 0.58
C LEU A 130 -0.48 5.46 1.37
N ALA A 131 -0.87 4.87 2.52
CA ALA A 131 -1.96 5.39 3.32
C ALA A 131 -1.62 6.73 3.99
N ILE A 132 -0.34 6.92 4.37
CA ILE A 132 0.15 8.20 4.90
C ILE A 132 -0.01 9.30 3.84
N ASP A 133 0.44 9.02 2.62
CA ASP A 133 0.36 9.97 1.49
C ASP A 133 -1.10 10.25 1.11
N MET A 134 -1.93 9.20 1.01
CA MET A 134 -3.36 9.32 0.71
C MET A 134 -4.09 10.20 1.72
N ARG A 135 -3.75 10.14 3.02
CA ARG A 135 -4.37 10.99 4.05
C ARG A 135 -4.07 12.47 3.89
N GLN A 136 -2.99 12.86 3.20
CA GLN A 136 -2.68 14.27 2.91
C GLN A 136 -3.70 14.91 1.97
N VAL A 137 -4.36 14.11 1.13
CA VAL A 137 -5.40 14.55 0.18
C VAL A 137 -6.77 13.96 0.52
N SER A 138 -7.00 13.66 1.80
CA SER A 138 -8.23 13.02 2.27
C SER A 138 -9.48 13.85 1.95
N PRO A 139 -10.54 13.24 1.36
CA PRO A 139 -11.79 13.94 1.10
C PRO A 139 -12.67 14.10 2.34
N PHE A 140 -12.25 13.56 3.49
CA PHE A 140 -13.08 13.46 4.70
C PHE A 140 -12.86 14.58 5.71
N ALA A 141 -12.09 15.62 5.37
CA ALA A 141 -11.81 16.73 6.29
C ALA A 141 -13.09 17.39 6.85
N PHE A 142 -14.18 17.40 6.08
CA PHE A 142 -15.48 17.96 6.48
C PHE A 142 -16.24 17.08 7.49
N ALA A 143 -15.88 15.80 7.65
CA ALA A 143 -16.61 14.85 8.49
C ALA A 143 -16.48 15.16 10.00
N LEU A 144 -15.53 16.03 10.35
CA LEU A 144 -15.37 16.59 11.69
C LEU A 144 -15.74 18.07 11.67
N THR A 145 -16.67 18.45 12.53
CA THR A 145 -16.89 19.85 12.86
C THR A 145 -15.64 20.46 13.49
N LYS A 146 -15.50 21.79 13.43
CA LYS A 146 -14.37 22.48 14.07
C LYS A 146 -14.23 22.14 15.57
N ALA A 147 -15.37 22.06 16.27
CA ALA A 147 -15.39 21.72 17.69
C ALA A 147 -14.95 20.27 17.95
N GLU A 148 -15.47 19.30 17.19
CA GLU A 148 -15.02 17.89 17.28
C GLU A 148 -13.53 17.76 16.98
N ARG A 149 -13.06 18.42 15.91
CA ARG A 149 -11.64 18.40 15.54
C ARG A 149 -10.78 18.97 16.67
N SER A 150 -11.13 20.13 17.23
CA SER A 150 -10.38 20.73 18.34
C SER A 150 -10.37 19.84 19.59
N ALA A 151 -11.51 19.27 19.98
CA ALA A 151 -11.60 18.37 21.13
C ALA A 151 -10.78 17.08 20.91
N LEU A 152 -10.82 16.53 19.70
CA LEU A 152 -10.07 15.34 19.33
C LEU A 152 -8.57 15.60 19.33
N LEU A 153 -8.12 16.71 18.75
CA LEU A 153 -6.72 17.12 18.77
C LEU A 153 -6.22 17.33 20.20
N HIS A 154 -7.00 18.01 21.05
CA HIS A 154 -6.66 18.18 22.47
C HIS A 154 -6.51 16.82 23.18
N ARG A 155 -7.45 15.89 22.94
CA ARG A 155 -7.40 14.54 23.52
C ARG A 155 -6.16 13.75 23.06
N ILE A 156 -5.82 13.80 21.77
CA ILE A 156 -4.67 13.09 21.21
C ILE A 156 -3.37 13.65 21.79
N LEU A 157 -3.25 14.98 21.87
CA LEU A 157 -2.02 15.64 22.33
C LEU A 157 -1.84 15.57 23.86
N SER A 158 -2.92 15.39 24.62
CA SER A 158 -2.91 15.31 26.08
C SER A 158 -2.91 13.88 26.63
N GLY A 159 -3.07 12.86 25.77
CA GLY A 159 -3.03 11.45 26.16
C GLY A 159 -1.61 10.96 26.48
N PRO A 160 -1.46 9.84 27.22
CA PRO A 160 -0.15 9.24 27.45
C PRO A 160 0.50 8.88 26.11
N ARG A 161 1.77 9.31 25.92
CA ARG A 161 2.57 9.07 24.73
C ARG A 161 3.10 7.65 24.66
#